data_AF-A0A371BEB8-F1
#
_entry.id   AF-A0A371BEB8-F1
#
_cell.length_a   1.000
_cell.length_b   1.000
_cell.length_c   1.000
_cell.angle_alpha   90.00
_cell.angle_beta   90.00
_cell.angle_gamma   90.00
#
_symmetry.space_group_name_H-M   'P 1'
#
loop_
_entity.id
_entity.type
_entity.pdbx_description
1 polymer ?
#
loop_
_entity_poly.entity_id
_entity_poly.type
_entity_poly.pdbx_seq_one_letter_code
_entity_poly.pdbx_strand_id
1 'polypeptide(L)'
;MENDDRPMQPFPPRGLSHKFGPGEWHKFLDELRDLESRCGKNKHDRVAILIAACIENGINTMAYIRGVLGPFGYNVSHVSLILKDRTGTDPERHMWSVNPLGHYRTIR
;
A
#
# COMPACT_ATOMS: atom_id res chain seq x y z
N MET A 1 21.84 7.95 12.90
CA MET A 1 20.81 7.57 11.91
C MET A 1 20.33 6.21 12.34
N GLU A 2 19.30 6.19 13.18
CA GLU A 2 18.77 4.97 13.77
C GLU A 2 17.92 4.29 12.70
N ASN A 3 18.45 3.20 12.13
CA ASN A 3 17.65 2.31 11.30
C ASN A 3 16.66 1.63 12.25
N ASP A 4 15.41 2.08 12.22
CA ASP A 4 14.26 1.45 12.86
C ASP A 4 14.07 0.06 12.23
N ASP A 5 14.87 -0.90 12.71
CA ASP A 5 14.86 -2.32 12.34
C ASP A 5 13.65 -3.00 12.98
N ARG A 6 12.45 -2.50 12.66
CA ARG A 6 11.23 -3.26 12.96
C ARG A 6 11.25 -4.49 12.05
N PRO A 7 11.22 -5.71 12.61
CA PRO A 7 11.21 -6.92 11.80
C PRO A 7 10.01 -6.84 10.86
N MET A 8 10.29 -6.86 9.55
CA MET A 8 9.23 -7.02 8.55
C MET A 8 8.43 -8.26 8.92
N GLN A 9 7.10 -8.16 8.87
CA GLN A 9 6.21 -9.29 9.15
C GLN A 9 6.67 -10.48 8.29
N PRO A 10 7.17 -11.58 8.90
CA PRO A 10 7.80 -12.68 8.15
C PRO A 10 6.79 -13.47 7.31
N PHE A 11 5.50 -13.20 7.51
CA PHE A 11 4.41 -13.84 6.80
C PHE A 11 3.39 -12.80 6.35
N PRO A 12 2.74 -13.02 5.19
CA PRO A 12 1.61 -12.21 4.79
C PRO A 12 0.51 -12.33 5.87
N PRO A 13 -0.26 -11.25 6.12
CA PRO A 13 -1.41 -11.34 7.01
C PRO A 13 -2.35 -12.45 6.54
N ARG A 14 -3.07 -13.12 7.46
CA ARG A 14 -3.82 -14.37 7.17
C ARG A 14 -4.75 -14.32 5.95
N GLY A 15 -5.22 -13.14 5.56
CA GLY A 15 -6.06 -12.95 4.38
C GLY A 15 -5.31 -12.76 3.06
N LEU A 16 -3.99 -12.63 3.07
CA LEU A 16 -3.13 -12.53 1.88
C LEU A 16 -2.29 -13.81 1.64
N SER A 17 -2.33 -14.79 2.55
CA SER A 17 -1.59 -16.06 2.42
C SER A 17 -2.03 -16.91 1.24
N HIS A 18 -3.23 -16.69 0.70
CA HIS A 18 -3.69 -17.34 -0.54
C HIS A 18 -3.15 -16.65 -1.81
N LYS A 19 -2.61 -15.44 -1.68
CA LYS A 19 -2.05 -14.64 -2.78
C LYS A 19 -0.52 -14.66 -2.81
N PHE A 20 0.11 -14.69 -1.65
CA PHE A 20 1.57 -14.68 -1.54
C PHE A 20 2.05 -15.90 -0.79
N GLY A 21 2.93 -16.68 -1.43
CA GLY A 21 3.78 -17.60 -0.70
C GLY A 21 4.78 -16.84 0.20
N PRO A 22 5.43 -17.52 1.16
CA PRO A 22 6.39 -16.87 2.06
C PRO A 22 7.53 -16.18 1.32
N GLY A 23 8.07 -16.77 0.24
CA GLY A 23 9.12 -16.14 -0.56
C GLY A 23 8.64 -14.95 -1.41
N GLU A 24 7.41 -15.03 -1.93
CA GLU A 24 6.81 -13.96 -2.75
C GLU A 24 6.47 -12.74 -1.90
N TRP A 25 6.06 -12.95 -0.65
CA TRP A 25 5.79 -11.89 0.30
C TRP A 25 7.04 -11.04 0.59
N HIS A 26 8.18 -11.69 0.85
CA HIS A 26 9.44 -10.96 1.08
C HIS A 26 9.86 -10.17 -0.16
N LYS A 27 9.80 -10.81 -1.33
CA LYS A 27 10.12 -10.15 -2.60
C LYS A 27 9.25 -8.92 -2.84
N PHE A 28 7.94 -9.03 -2.59
CA PHE A 28 7.01 -7.91 -2.70
C PHE A 28 7.35 -6.77 -1.73
N LEU A 29 7.69 -7.07 -0.47
CA LEU A 29 8.09 -6.04 0.49
C LEU A 29 9.41 -5.37 0.12
N ASP A 30 10.38 -6.10 -0.42
CA ASP A 30 11.63 -5.54 -0.95
C ASP A 30 11.38 -4.64 -2.16
N GLU A 31 10.52 -5.06 -3.09
CA GLU A 31 10.09 -4.24 -4.23
C GLU A 31 9.39 -2.95 -3.77
N LEU A 32 8.53 -3.01 -2.75
CA LEU A 32 7.93 -1.81 -2.17
C LEU A 32 8.98 -0.88 -1.55
N ARG A 33 10.02 -1.43 -0.90
CA ARG A 33 11.08 -0.63 -0.28
C ARG A 33 11.99 0.02 -1.33
N ASP A 34 12.33 -0.70 -2.40
CA ASP A 34 13.02 -0.13 -3.56
C ASP A 34 12.19 1.01 -4.18
N LEU A 35 10.90 0.76 -4.42
CA LEU A 35 9.98 1.75 -4.97
C LEU A 35 9.90 3.00 -4.07
N GLU A 36 9.80 2.82 -2.76
CA GLU A 36 9.78 3.92 -1.80
C GLU A 36 11.07 4.75 -1.80
N SER A 37 12.22 4.10 -2.01
CA SER A 37 13.54 4.74 -2.05
C SER A 37 13.76 5.57 -3.32
N ARG A 38 13.13 5.17 -4.43
CA ARG A 38 13.19 5.85 -5.73
C ARG A 38 12.24 7.05 -5.82
N CYS A 39 11.31 7.16 -4.88
CA CYS A 39 10.38 8.29 -4.82
C CYS A 39 11.04 9.55 -4.24
N GLY A 40 10.54 10.72 -4.65
CA GLY A 40 10.98 12.02 -4.12
C GLY A 40 10.65 12.22 -2.64
N LYS A 41 11.06 13.36 -2.06
CA LYS A 41 10.89 13.67 -0.62
C LYS A 41 9.44 13.88 -0.19
N ASN A 42 8.47 13.95 -1.11
CA ASN A 42 7.07 14.19 -0.78
C ASN A 42 6.39 12.95 -0.20
N LYS A 43 6.08 12.99 1.10
CA LYS A 43 5.44 11.88 1.83
C LYS A 43 4.07 11.50 1.26
N HIS A 44 3.29 12.45 0.73
CA HIS A 44 1.97 12.18 0.16
C HIS A 44 2.08 11.36 -1.13
N ASP A 45 3.02 11.75 -2.01
CA ASP A 45 3.23 11.05 -3.27
C ASP A 45 3.85 9.67 -3.06
N ARG A 46 4.78 9.53 -2.10
CA ARG A 46 5.31 8.23 -1.68
C ARG A 46 4.21 7.28 -1.24
N VAL A 47 3.33 7.72 -0.32
CA VAL A 47 2.18 6.92 0.11
C VAL A 47 1.27 6.57 -1.06
N ALA A 48 0.97 7.52 -1.93
CA ALA A 48 0.09 7.26 -3.06
C ALA A 48 0.66 6.19 -4.01
N ILE A 49 1.96 6.24 -4.29
CA ILE A 49 2.66 5.26 -5.11
C ILE A 49 2.65 3.87 -4.46
N LEU A 50 2.93 3.79 -3.15
CA LEU A 50 2.89 2.51 -2.44
C LEU A 50 1.48 1.92 -2.36
N ILE A 51 0.45 2.76 -2.20
CA ILE A 51 -0.96 2.33 -2.26
C ILE A 51 -1.28 1.76 -3.64
N ALA A 52 -0.83 2.43 -4.72
CA ALA A 52 -1.03 1.94 -6.08
C ALA A 52 -0.39 0.56 -6.26
N ALA A 53 0.86 0.39 -5.85
CA ALA A 53 1.56 -0.89 -5.91
C ALA A 53 0.85 -2.00 -5.10
N CYS A 54 0.30 -1.67 -3.92
CA CYS A 54 -0.53 -2.59 -3.15
C CYS A 54 -1.76 -3.04 -3.96
N ILE A 55 -2.50 -2.08 -4.52
CA ILE A 55 -3.75 -2.36 -5.25
C ILE A 55 -3.49 -3.18 -6.51
N GLU A 56 -2.43 -2.87 -7.26
CA GLU A 56 -2.00 -3.62 -8.46
C GLU A 56 -1.63 -5.07 -8.14
N ASN A 57 -1.07 -5.31 -6.95
CA ASN A 57 -0.77 -6.66 -6.45
C ASN A 57 -1.97 -7.32 -5.72
N GLY A 58 -3.17 -6.72 -5.83
CA GLY A 58 -4.41 -7.27 -5.27
C GLY A 58 -4.58 -7.08 -3.75
N ILE A 59 -3.70 -6.30 -3.11
CA ILE A 59 -3.85 -5.81 -1.75
C ILE A 59 -4.75 -4.57 -1.81
N ASN A 60 -6.04 -4.82 -1.97
CA ASN A 60 -6.98 -3.79 -2.39
C ASN A 60 -8.05 -3.45 -1.35
N THR A 61 -7.84 -3.78 -0.07
CA THR A 61 -8.71 -3.31 1.02
C THR A 61 -7.93 -2.40 1.95
N MET A 62 -8.62 -1.42 2.54
CA MET A 62 -7.98 -0.45 3.43
C MET A 62 -7.23 -1.12 4.60
N ALA A 63 -7.79 -2.19 5.16
CA ALA A 63 -7.17 -2.93 6.26
C ALA A 63 -5.82 -3.56 5.86
N TYR A 64 -5.76 -4.22 4.69
CA TYR A 64 -4.52 -4.83 4.23
C TYR A 64 -3.49 -3.79 3.78
N ILE A 65 -3.92 -2.74 3.09
CA ILE A 65 -3.04 -1.63 2.69
C ILE A 65 -2.38 -1.01 3.93
N ARG A 66 -3.18 -0.70 4.97
CA ARG A 66 -2.65 -0.18 6.24
C ARG A 66 -1.67 -1.16 6.90
N GLY A 67 -1.97 -2.45 6.88
CA GLY A 67 -1.10 -3.50 7.42
C GLY A 67 0.25 -3.57 6.71
N VAL A 68 0.26 -3.45 5.39
CA VAL A 68 1.48 -3.47 4.56
C VAL A 68 2.31 -2.21 4.77
N LEU A 69 1.69 -1.03 4.85
CA LEU A 69 2.39 0.25 4.93
C LEU A 69 2.83 0.64 6.35
N GLY A 70 2.29 0.02 7.39
CA GLY A 70 2.64 0.29 8.79
C GLY A 70 4.14 0.08 9.12
N PRO A 71 4.78 -1.02 8.68
CA PRO A 71 6.22 -1.24 8.80
C PRO A 71 7.08 -0.17 8.10
N PHE A 72 6.57 0.49 7.07
CA PHE A 72 7.25 1.59 6.36
C PHE A 72 7.12 2.95 7.07
N GLY A 73 6.50 2.99 8.26
CA GLY A 73 6.37 4.21 9.06
C GLY A 73 5.18 5.10 8.66
N TYR A 74 4.29 4.60 7.81
CA TYR A 74 3.04 5.28 7.48
C TYR A 74 1.97 4.93 8.51
N ASN A 75 1.47 5.96 9.20
CA ASN A 75 0.39 5.77 10.16
C ASN A 75 -0.96 5.58 9.45
N VAL A 76 -1.88 4.95 10.18
CA VAL A 76 -3.23 4.60 9.72
C VAL A 76 -3.98 5.82 9.19
N SER A 77 -3.93 6.94 9.92
CA SER A 77 -4.65 8.17 9.55
C SER A 77 -4.16 8.73 8.22
N HIS A 78 -2.85 8.74 8.00
CA HIS A 78 -2.23 9.26 6.78
C HIS A 78 -2.61 8.42 5.55
N VAL A 79 -2.49 7.09 5.64
CA VAL A 79 -2.90 6.17 4.55
C VAL A 79 -4.38 6.35 4.23
N SER A 80 -5.22 6.50 5.26
CA SER A 80 -6.67 6.66 5.08
C SER A 80 -7.05 7.99 4.45
N LEU A 81 -6.35 9.06 4.82
CA LEU A 81 -6.54 10.38 4.24
C LEU A 81 -6.22 10.36 2.75
N ILE A 82 -5.06 9.80 2.35
CA ILE A 82 -4.66 9.72 0.95
C ILE A 82 -5.63 8.84 0.14
N LEU A 83 -6.03 7.69 0.69
CA LEU A 83 -7.03 6.85 0.05
C LEU A 83 -8.34 7.61 -0.17
N LYS A 84 -8.85 8.31 0.85
CA LYS A 84 -10.10 9.05 0.74
C LYS A 84 -10.02 10.21 -0.24
N ASP A 85 -8.93 10.97 -0.21
CA ASP A 85 -8.70 12.14 -1.06
C ASP A 85 -8.59 11.77 -2.54
N ARG A 86 -7.94 10.65 -2.84
CA ARG A 86 -7.70 10.20 -4.23
C ARG A 86 -8.67 9.10 -4.71
N THR A 87 -9.74 8.84 -3.97
CA THR A 87 -10.81 7.90 -4.37
C THR A 87 -12.05 8.64 -4.84
N GLY A 88 -12.54 8.31 -6.02
CA GLY A 88 -13.77 8.86 -6.57
C GLY A 88 -14.13 8.26 -7.92
N THR A 89 -15.02 8.92 -8.66
CA THR A 89 -15.53 8.46 -9.96
C THR A 89 -14.92 9.21 -11.15
N ASP A 90 -14.29 10.35 -10.90
CA ASP A 90 -13.61 11.17 -11.93
C ASP A 90 -12.18 10.64 -12.18
N PRO A 91 -11.87 10.09 -13.37
CA PRO A 91 -10.54 9.56 -13.69
C PRO A 91 -9.47 10.63 -13.91
N GLU A 92 -9.84 11.89 -14.16
CA GLU A 92 -8.88 12.99 -14.29
C GLU A 92 -8.36 13.45 -12.92
N ARG A 93 -9.17 13.28 -11.88
CA ARG A 93 -8.87 13.75 -10.51
C ARG A 93 -8.51 12.63 -9.54
N HIS A 94 -9.11 11.45 -9.69
CA HIS A 94 -8.94 10.36 -8.76
C HIS A 94 -8.04 9.26 -9.33
N MET A 95 -7.32 8.58 -8.44
CA MET A 95 -6.45 7.47 -8.79
C MET A 95 -7.18 6.14 -8.65
N TRP A 96 -8.12 6.07 -7.72
CA TRP A 96 -8.82 4.85 -7.37
C TRP A 96 -10.34 5.03 -7.34
N SER A 97 -11.05 3.94 -7.52
CA SER A 97 -12.46 3.82 -7.14
C SER A 97 -12.61 2.68 -6.14
N VAL A 98 -13.62 2.76 -5.29
CA VAL A 98 -13.94 1.74 -4.30
C VAL A 98 -15.30 1.13 -4.62
N ASN A 99 -15.41 -0.19 -4.58
CA ASN A 99 -16.69 -0.86 -4.74
C ASN A 99 -17.46 -0.94 -3.40
N PRO A 100 -18.75 -1.34 -3.41
CA PRO A 100 -19.54 -1.46 -2.17
C PRO A 100 -18.98 -2.44 -1.13
N LEU A 101 -18.12 -3.36 -1.56
CA LEU A 101 -17.43 -4.34 -0.71
C LEU A 101 -16.13 -3.79 -0.11
N GLY A 102 -15.75 -2.53 -0.40
CA GLY A 102 -14.55 -1.90 0.13
C GLY A 102 -13.26 -2.27 -0.61
N HIS A 103 -13.36 -2.84 -1.81
CA HIS A 103 -12.20 -3.11 -2.66
C HIS A 103 -11.89 -1.93 -3.57
N TYR A 104 -10.65 -1.47 -3.50
CA TYR A 104 -10.10 -0.44 -4.36
C TYR A 104 -9.67 -1.01 -5.71
N ARG A 105 -9.80 -0.20 -6.75
CA ARG A 105 -9.25 -0.49 -8.09
C ARG A 105 -8.70 0.80 -8.70
N THR A 106 -7.62 0.68 -9.46
CA THR A 106 -7.11 1.78 -10.28
C THR A 106 -8.13 2.11 -11.37
N ILE A 107 -8.34 3.40 -11.65
CA ILE A 107 -9.29 3.89 -12.67
C ILE A 107 -8.61 4.59 -13.85
N ARG A 108 -7.29 4.42 -13.97
CA ARG A 108 -6.45 4.94 -15.05
C ARG A 108 -6.12 3.83 -16.05
#